data_AF-A0A8I6XU79-F1
#
_entry.id   AF-A0A8I6XU79-F1
#
_cell.length_a   1.000
_cell.length_b   1.000
_cell.length_c   1.000
_cell.angle_alpha   90.00
_cell.angle_beta   90.00
_cell.angle_gamma   90.00
#
_symmetry.space_group_name_H-M   'P 1'
#
loop_
_entity.id
_entity.type
_entity.pdbx_description
1 polymer ?
#
loop_
_entity_poly.entity_id
_entity_poly.type
_entity_poly.pdbx_seq_one_letter_code
_entity_poly.pdbx_strand_id
1 'polypeptide(L)'
;MLVGRMGGVYERAYVQKRLDRWDEVEEGGEKLSAKLRPSGQDDMSILAMQRLNDYLPNGPASPVNMVLDYFKHDYEFAEPPRVTSLQNVVPLATFTDFDDDIYFVADQRGYEAVVYYLAGQYLKADKSGNIVNPRLQLNKVVTEISHSGGGVTVRTEDAKVYKADYVMVSTSVGVLQSDLIQFKPRLPTWKVLLIYQFDMAVYTKIFVKFLRKFWPQGKGREFFLYASSRRGYYGVWQFEAQYPDANVLLVTVTDEESRRIEQQPDNQTKAEVVEVLRSMFPGEDVPDATDTLVPRWWSDRFYRGTCSNWPIGVNRYEYDLLRVHRTPNLSIGIAPVGRVYFTGEHTSEHYNGYVHGAYLSGIDSADILIKCAQKRMCKYHIPGKFD
;
A
#
# COMPACT_ATOMS: atom_id res chain seq x y z
N MET A 1 -9.00 5.32 -21.97
CA MET A 1 -10.19 6.11 -22.44
C MET A 1 -10.76 6.91 -21.27
N LEU A 2 -11.27 8.14 -21.45
CA LEU A 2 -11.86 8.92 -20.35
C LEU A 2 -13.33 9.25 -20.68
N VAL A 3 -14.25 8.82 -19.81
CA VAL A 3 -15.71 8.84 -20.03
C VAL A 3 -16.38 9.80 -19.06
N GLY A 4 -17.33 10.59 -19.55
CA GLY A 4 -18.12 11.51 -18.73
C GLY A 4 -19.23 10.83 -17.94
N ARG A 5 -19.81 11.57 -16.98
CA ARG A 5 -20.92 11.11 -16.13
C ARG A 5 -22.15 10.64 -16.91
N MET A 6 -22.49 11.30 -18.02
CA MET A 6 -23.66 10.98 -18.85
C MET A 6 -23.25 10.28 -20.14
N GLY A 7 -22.14 9.54 -20.09
CA GLY A 7 -21.50 8.95 -21.26
C GLY A 7 -20.69 9.98 -22.05
N GLY A 8 -20.33 9.59 -23.27
CA GLY A 8 -19.44 10.37 -24.13
C GLY A 8 -17.97 10.23 -23.73
N VAL A 9 -17.11 10.07 -24.73
CA VAL A 9 -15.66 10.00 -24.55
C VAL A 9 -15.10 11.39 -24.77
N TYR A 10 -14.33 11.90 -23.80
CA TYR A 10 -13.65 13.19 -23.97
C TYR A 10 -12.66 13.13 -25.14
N GLU A 11 -12.58 14.21 -25.91
CA GLU A 11 -11.65 14.30 -27.03
C GLU A 11 -10.21 14.06 -26.59
N ARG A 12 -9.46 13.29 -27.39
CA ARG A 12 -8.08 12.93 -27.05
C ARG A 12 -7.20 14.15 -26.83
N ALA A 13 -7.32 15.18 -27.67
CA ALA A 13 -6.54 16.42 -27.54
C ALA A 13 -6.85 17.17 -26.24
N TYR A 14 -8.11 17.18 -25.81
CA TYR A 14 -8.54 17.80 -24.56
C TYR A 14 -7.97 17.09 -23.32
N VAL A 15 -7.92 15.77 -23.35
CA VAL A 15 -7.33 14.94 -22.28
C VAL A 15 -5.80 15.05 -22.30
N GLN A 16 -5.17 14.95 -23.48
CA GLN A 16 -3.72 15.03 -23.63
C GLN A 16 -3.18 16.35 -23.08
N LYS A 17 -3.78 17.49 -23.42
CA LYS A 17 -3.38 18.80 -22.88
C LYS A 17 -3.34 18.85 -21.34
N ARG A 18 -4.21 18.09 -20.67
CA ARG A 18 -4.24 18.02 -19.21
C ARG A 18 -3.18 17.08 -18.65
N LEU A 19 -2.91 15.99 -19.35
CA LEU A 19 -1.79 15.11 -19.03
C LEU A 19 -0.47 15.86 -19.18
N ASP A 20 -0.27 16.57 -20.29
CA ASP A 20 0.93 17.38 -20.54
C ASP A 20 1.14 18.43 -19.42
N ARG A 21 0.05 19.11 -19.01
CA ARG A 21 0.11 20.06 -17.89
C ARG A 21 0.44 19.38 -16.56
N TRP A 22 -0.06 18.16 -16.35
CA TRP A 22 0.26 17.40 -15.15
C TRP A 22 1.74 16.98 -15.15
N ASP A 23 2.29 16.53 -16.28
CA ASP A 23 3.71 16.18 -16.43
C ASP A 23 4.59 17.41 -16.09
N GLU A 24 4.22 18.62 -16.53
CA GLU A 24 4.90 19.86 -16.15
C GLU A 24 4.86 20.15 -14.63
N VAL A 25 3.71 19.89 -13.99
CA VAL A 25 3.52 20.11 -12.54
C VAL A 25 4.32 19.09 -11.74
N GLU A 26 4.37 17.84 -12.19
CA GLU A 26 5.17 16.77 -11.58
C GLU A 26 6.66 17.06 -11.71
N GLU A 27 7.16 17.42 -12.89
CA GLU A 27 8.56 17.82 -13.09
C GLU A 27 8.94 19.01 -12.19
N GLY A 28 8.03 19.99 -12.05
CA GLY A 28 8.17 21.08 -11.08
C GLY A 28 8.24 20.59 -9.64
N GLY A 29 7.42 19.60 -9.29
CA GLY A 29 7.39 18.94 -7.98
C GLY A 29 8.68 18.19 -7.65
N GLU A 30 9.23 17.43 -8.59
CA GLU A 30 10.52 16.74 -8.44
C GLU A 30 11.66 17.73 -8.20
N LYS A 31 11.72 18.81 -9.00
CA LYS A 31 12.71 19.88 -8.84
C LYS A 31 12.59 20.60 -7.50
N LEU A 32 11.38 20.72 -6.96
CA LEU A 32 11.14 21.30 -5.65
C LEU A 32 11.57 20.33 -4.55
N SER A 33 11.14 19.08 -4.63
CA SER A 33 11.45 18.01 -3.69
C SER A 33 12.96 17.83 -3.51
N ALA A 34 13.72 17.83 -4.61
CA ALA A 34 15.18 17.72 -4.60
C ALA A 34 15.90 18.88 -3.85
N LYS A 35 15.21 20.00 -3.59
CA LYS A 35 15.74 21.15 -2.83
C LYS A 35 15.30 21.16 -1.37
N LEU A 36 14.38 20.28 -0.97
CA LEU A 36 13.88 20.22 0.41
C LEU A 36 14.96 19.65 1.34
N ARG A 37 15.01 20.19 2.56
CA ARG A 37 15.99 19.74 3.57
C ARG A 37 15.69 18.30 3.99
N PRO A 38 16.70 17.41 4.14
CA PRO A 38 16.49 16.02 4.58
C PRO A 38 15.78 15.88 5.94
N SER A 39 15.81 16.92 6.78
CA SER A 39 15.10 16.95 8.07
C SER A 39 13.58 16.86 7.96
N GLY A 40 13.03 17.05 6.75
CA GLY A 40 11.59 17.10 6.49
C GLY A 40 10.89 18.34 7.04
N GLN A 41 11.66 19.35 7.50
CA GLN A 41 11.09 20.58 8.05
C GLN A 41 10.32 21.40 6.99
N ASP A 42 10.74 21.32 5.73
CA ASP A 42 10.12 22.04 4.61
C ASP A 42 9.20 21.16 3.76
N ASP A 43 8.96 19.92 4.21
CA ASP A 43 8.08 19.01 3.49
C ASP A 43 6.66 19.58 3.41
N MET A 44 5.96 19.20 2.34
CA MET A 44 4.60 19.62 2.07
C MET A 44 3.82 18.47 1.43
N SER A 45 2.51 18.60 1.35
CA SER A 45 1.71 17.59 0.66
C SER A 45 1.82 17.79 -0.84
N ILE A 46 1.62 16.72 -1.62
CA ILE A 46 1.55 16.81 -3.09
C ILE A 46 0.53 17.87 -3.51
N LEU A 47 -0.61 17.98 -2.83
CA LEU A 47 -1.62 19.00 -3.11
C LEU A 47 -1.09 20.43 -2.90
N ALA A 48 -0.24 20.66 -1.89
CA ALA A 48 0.38 21.97 -1.68
C ALA A 48 1.32 22.33 -2.84
N MET A 49 2.10 21.36 -3.32
CA MET A 49 2.94 21.50 -4.51
C MET A 49 2.12 21.78 -5.78
N GLN A 50 1.02 21.04 -6.00
CA GLN A 50 0.13 21.26 -7.15
C GLN A 50 -0.39 22.70 -7.17
N ARG A 51 -0.90 23.21 -6.04
CA ARG A 51 -1.34 24.61 -5.93
C ARG A 51 -0.23 25.62 -6.21
N LEU A 52 0.98 25.34 -5.75
CA LEU A 52 2.15 26.20 -5.94
C LEU A 52 2.53 26.30 -7.43
N ASN A 53 2.59 25.17 -8.14
CA ASN A 53 2.98 25.11 -9.54
C ASN A 53 1.88 25.61 -10.50
N ASP A 54 0.60 25.45 -10.15
CA ASP A 54 -0.53 25.95 -10.94
C ASP A 54 -0.94 27.38 -10.61
N TYR A 55 -0.42 27.97 -9.53
CA TYR A 55 -0.88 29.26 -9.01
C TYR A 55 -2.40 29.29 -8.75
N LEU A 56 -2.94 28.19 -8.21
CA LEU A 56 -4.37 28.01 -7.95
C LEU A 56 -4.68 27.91 -6.44
N PRO A 57 -5.85 28.41 -5.99
CA PRO A 57 -6.25 28.32 -4.58
C PRO A 57 -6.72 26.91 -4.18
N ASN A 58 -6.89 26.00 -5.14
CA ASN A 58 -7.32 24.62 -4.96
C ASN A 58 -6.52 23.71 -5.90
N GLY A 59 -6.54 22.41 -5.61
CA GLY A 59 -6.03 21.40 -6.54
C GLY A 59 -7.04 21.06 -7.64
N PRO A 60 -6.81 19.95 -8.35
CA PRO A 60 -7.71 19.44 -9.40
C PRO A 60 -9.18 19.37 -8.95
N ALA A 61 -10.05 20.21 -9.55
CA ALA A 61 -11.45 20.37 -9.10
C ALA A 61 -12.52 20.03 -10.15
N SER A 62 -12.20 20.05 -11.44
CA SER A 62 -13.15 19.58 -12.47
C SER A 62 -13.22 18.04 -12.45
N PRO A 63 -14.35 17.42 -12.83
CA PRO A 63 -14.48 15.95 -12.85
C PRO A 63 -13.34 15.24 -13.60
N VAL A 64 -12.91 15.81 -14.74
CA VAL A 64 -11.79 15.28 -15.53
C VAL A 64 -10.47 15.43 -14.78
N ASN A 65 -10.18 16.61 -14.23
CA ASN A 65 -8.92 16.82 -13.52
C ASN A 65 -8.87 15.96 -12.24
N MET A 66 -10.00 15.80 -11.53
CA MET A 66 -10.09 14.96 -10.33
C MET A 66 -9.81 13.49 -10.62
N VAL A 67 -10.36 12.92 -11.72
CA VAL A 67 -10.09 11.51 -12.04
C VAL A 67 -8.67 11.29 -12.59
N LEU A 68 -8.10 12.27 -13.28
CA LEU A 68 -6.69 12.22 -13.70
C LEU A 68 -5.75 12.30 -12.49
N ASP A 69 -6.00 13.22 -11.57
CA ASP A 69 -5.28 13.35 -10.29
C ASP A 69 -5.40 12.07 -9.44
N TYR A 70 -6.61 11.51 -9.35
CA TYR A 70 -6.84 10.24 -8.67
C TYR A 70 -6.08 9.08 -9.33
N PHE A 71 -6.08 8.99 -10.66
CA PHE A 71 -5.35 7.94 -11.40
C PHE A 71 -3.83 8.05 -11.22
N LYS A 72 -3.30 9.25 -11.01
CA LYS A 72 -1.87 9.49 -10.86
C LYS A 72 -1.35 9.38 -9.43
N HIS A 73 -2.19 9.61 -8.43
CA HIS A 73 -1.76 9.60 -7.03
C HIS A 73 -2.50 8.54 -6.21
N ASP A 74 -3.83 8.62 -6.07
CA ASP A 74 -4.57 7.68 -5.24
C ASP A 74 -4.53 6.25 -5.78
N TYR A 75 -4.49 6.07 -7.10
CA TYR A 75 -4.37 4.74 -7.69
C TYR A 75 -3.01 4.08 -7.41
N GLU A 76 -1.99 4.86 -7.04
CA GLU A 76 -0.67 4.36 -6.64
C GLU A 76 -0.56 4.25 -5.12
N PHE A 77 -0.89 5.33 -4.39
CA PHE A 77 -0.65 5.46 -2.95
C PHE A 77 -1.87 5.11 -2.08
N ALA A 78 -3.01 4.81 -2.70
CA ALA A 78 -4.28 4.51 -2.05
C ALA A 78 -4.83 5.62 -1.13
N GLU A 79 -4.28 6.83 -1.21
CA GLU A 79 -4.65 8.01 -0.43
C GLU A 79 -4.49 9.31 -1.24
N PRO A 80 -5.20 10.39 -0.88
CA PRO A 80 -5.21 11.61 -1.69
C PRO A 80 -3.92 12.43 -1.58
N PRO A 81 -3.56 13.21 -2.61
CA PRO A 81 -2.41 14.12 -2.64
C PRO A 81 -2.29 15.08 -1.45
N ARG A 82 -3.39 15.35 -0.75
CA ARG A 82 -3.44 16.27 0.39
C ARG A 82 -2.81 15.71 1.66
N VAL A 83 -2.72 14.38 1.78
CA VAL A 83 -2.13 13.69 2.94
C VAL A 83 -0.74 13.13 2.65
N THR A 84 -0.43 12.83 1.39
CA THR A 84 0.85 12.24 1.00
C THR A 84 1.99 13.26 1.00
N SER A 85 3.13 12.88 1.58
CA SER A 85 4.38 13.65 1.61
C SER A 85 4.95 13.83 0.20
N LEU A 86 5.23 15.07 -0.22
CA LEU A 86 5.92 15.34 -1.48
C LEU A 86 7.33 14.78 -1.45
N GLN A 87 8.08 15.09 -0.38
CA GLN A 87 9.51 14.81 -0.31
C GLN A 87 9.83 13.31 -0.42
N ASN A 88 8.95 12.45 0.10
CA ASN A 88 9.23 11.03 0.22
C ASN A 88 8.64 10.18 -0.91
N VAL A 89 7.79 10.75 -1.78
CA VAL A 89 7.18 9.99 -2.88
C VAL A 89 7.37 10.63 -4.26
N VAL A 90 7.92 11.86 -4.34
CA VAL A 90 8.19 12.54 -5.61
C VAL A 90 9.66 12.98 -5.67
N PRO A 91 10.51 12.38 -6.53
CA PRO A 91 10.23 11.18 -7.31
C PRO A 91 10.13 9.93 -6.43
N LEU A 92 9.50 8.87 -6.95
CA LEU A 92 9.34 7.63 -6.20
C LEU A 92 10.48 6.66 -6.50
N ALA A 93 11.21 6.24 -5.45
CA ALA A 93 12.40 5.41 -5.57
C ALA A 93 12.17 4.10 -6.35
N THR A 94 10.98 3.50 -6.24
CA THR A 94 10.63 2.28 -6.99
C THR A 94 10.81 2.48 -8.50
N PHE A 95 10.32 3.60 -9.05
CA PHE A 95 10.39 3.85 -10.50
C PHE A 95 11.76 4.39 -10.91
N THR A 96 12.40 5.22 -10.08
CA THR A 96 13.75 5.72 -10.38
C THR A 96 14.80 4.61 -10.43
N ASP A 97 14.64 3.57 -9.60
CA ASP A 97 15.64 2.52 -9.45
C ASP A 97 15.37 1.30 -10.34
N PHE A 98 14.10 1.02 -10.68
CA PHE A 98 13.68 -0.21 -11.37
C PHE A 98 12.93 0.00 -12.70
N ASP A 99 12.84 1.24 -13.20
CA ASP A 99 12.10 1.67 -14.40
C ASP A 99 10.60 1.90 -14.18
N ASP A 100 9.96 2.61 -15.12
CA ASP A 100 8.55 3.02 -15.06
C ASP A 100 7.57 1.89 -15.46
N ASP A 101 8.08 0.79 -16.01
CA ASP A 101 7.26 -0.32 -16.51
C ASP A 101 6.65 -1.17 -15.38
N ILE A 102 5.33 -1.30 -15.38
CA ILE A 102 4.57 -2.16 -14.45
C ILE A 102 3.99 -3.37 -15.20
N TYR A 103 4.26 -4.57 -14.70
CA TYR A 103 3.78 -5.82 -15.30
C TYR A 103 2.65 -6.45 -14.48
N PHE A 104 1.47 -6.57 -15.09
CA PHE A 104 0.32 -7.25 -14.48
C PHE A 104 0.49 -8.77 -14.52
N VAL A 105 0.62 -9.40 -13.34
CA VAL A 105 0.77 -10.86 -13.22
C VAL A 105 -0.60 -11.55 -13.33
N ALA A 106 -0.89 -12.12 -14.49
CA ALA A 106 -2.11 -12.89 -14.76
C ALA A 106 -1.81 -14.40 -14.98
N ASP A 107 -1.22 -15.03 -13.96
CA ASP A 107 -0.89 -16.46 -13.98
C ASP A 107 -1.80 -17.23 -13.01
N GLN A 108 -2.32 -18.39 -13.45
CA GLN A 108 -3.21 -19.23 -12.63
C GLN A 108 -2.56 -19.77 -11.35
N ARG A 109 -1.23 -19.77 -11.25
CA ARG A 109 -0.50 -20.09 -10.02
C ARG A 109 -0.62 -19.00 -8.96
N GLY A 110 -1.03 -17.78 -9.35
CA GLY A 110 -1.09 -16.60 -8.50
C GLY A 110 0.28 -15.96 -8.26
N TYR A 111 0.30 -14.66 -7.97
CA TYR A 111 1.55 -13.95 -7.67
C TYR A 111 2.22 -14.47 -6.37
N GLU A 112 1.43 -15.07 -5.48
CA GLU A 112 1.91 -15.76 -4.27
C GLU A 112 2.89 -16.91 -4.55
N ALA A 113 2.93 -17.46 -5.77
CA ALA A 113 3.89 -18.47 -6.17
C ALA A 113 5.35 -18.04 -5.94
N VAL A 114 5.64 -16.74 -5.98
CA VAL A 114 6.95 -16.18 -5.62
C VAL A 114 7.29 -16.46 -4.15
N VAL A 115 6.33 -16.28 -3.24
CA VAL A 115 6.52 -16.54 -1.80
C VAL A 115 6.68 -18.03 -1.53
N TYR A 116 5.87 -18.88 -2.19
CA TYR A 116 6.03 -20.34 -2.09
C TYR A 116 7.40 -20.81 -2.61
N TYR A 117 7.87 -20.25 -3.72
CA TYR A 117 9.19 -20.53 -4.27
C TYR A 117 10.30 -20.20 -3.27
N LEU A 118 10.26 -19.00 -2.67
CA LEU A 118 11.23 -18.57 -1.66
C LEU A 118 11.20 -19.47 -0.42
N ALA A 119 10.00 -19.78 0.08
CA ALA A 119 9.83 -20.65 1.24
C ALA A 119 10.37 -22.06 0.98
N GLY A 120 10.17 -22.61 -0.22
CA GLY A 120 10.70 -23.91 -0.64
C GLY A 120 12.23 -24.01 -0.71
N GLN A 121 12.95 -22.89 -0.70
CA GLN A 121 14.42 -22.89 -0.70
C GLN A 121 15.01 -23.35 0.65
N TYR A 122 14.26 -23.22 1.75
CA TYR A 122 14.76 -23.52 3.10
C TYR A 122 13.77 -24.27 4.00
N LEU A 123 12.48 -24.32 3.62
CA LEU A 123 11.47 -25.16 4.26
C LEU A 123 11.26 -26.45 3.45
N LYS A 124 11.21 -27.57 4.17
CA LYS A 124 10.94 -28.88 3.59
C LYS A 124 9.51 -28.91 3.01
N ALA A 125 9.39 -29.27 1.74
CA ALA A 125 8.12 -29.55 1.09
C ALA A 125 7.91 -31.07 0.90
N ASP A 126 6.65 -31.48 0.74
CA ASP A 126 6.30 -32.85 0.32
C ASP A 126 6.39 -33.01 -1.21
N LYS A 127 6.07 -34.21 -1.71
CA LYS A 127 6.11 -34.51 -3.16
C LYS A 127 5.06 -33.72 -3.97
N SER A 128 4.05 -33.16 -3.32
CA SER A 128 2.99 -32.36 -3.92
C SER A 128 3.34 -30.86 -3.92
N GLY A 129 4.50 -30.48 -3.39
CA GLY A 129 4.93 -29.08 -3.27
C GLY A 129 4.40 -28.36 -2.03
N ASN A 130 3.64 -29.03 -1.15
CA ASN A 130 3.14 -28.40 0.07
C ASN A 130 4.25 -28.31 1.11
N ILE A 131 4.36 -27.15 1.77
CA ILE A 131 5.33 -26.95 2.84
C ILE A 131 4.90 -27.76 4.08
N VAL A 132 5.68 -28.78 4.43
CA VAL A 132 5.43 -29.67 5.59
C VAL A 132 6.45 -29.47 6.72
N ASN A 133 7.28 -28.43 6.61
CA ASN A 133 8.31 -28.16 7.61
C ASN A 133 7.67 -27.77 8.96
N PRO A 134 8.00 -28.45 10.06
CA PRO A 134 7.37 -28.18 11.35
C PRO A 134 7.72 -26.80 11.95
N ARG A 135 8.69 -26.08 11.37
CA ARG A 135 8.99 -24.68 11.76
C ARG A 135 7.93 -23.70 11.26
N LEU A 136 7.16 -24.04 10.22
CA LEU A 136 6.02 -23.24 9.76
C LEU A 136 4.75 -23.74 10.43
N GLN A 137 4.06 -22.85 11.14
CA GLN A 137 2.84 -23.18 11.89
C GLN A 137 1.71 -22.24 11.45
N LEU A 138 0.85 -22.73 10.56
CA LEU A 138 -0.35 -22.02 10.14
C LEU A 138 -1.41 -22.04 11.25
N ASN A 139 -2.42 -21.17 11.15
CA ASN A 139 -3.49 -21.04 12.15
C ASN A 139 -2.93 -20.77 13.57
N LYS A 140 -1.96 -19.85 13.64
CA LYS A 140 -1.34 -19.36 14.88
C LYS A 140 -1.44 -17.84 14.94
N VAL A 141 -2.58 -17.38 15.45
CA VAL A 141 -2.79 -15.94 15.68
C VAL A 141 -2.02 -15.55 16.92
N VAL A 142 -0.96 -14.75 16.77
CA VAL A 142 -0.22 -14.19 17.91
C VAL A 142 -1.07 -13.10 18.56
N THR A 143 -1.23 -13.15 19.88
CA THR A 143 -2.02 -12.16 20.63
C THR A 143 -1.22 -11.44 21.70
N GLU A 144 -0.07 -11.99 22.11
CA GLU A 144 0.81 -11.34 23.08
C GLU A 144 2.28 -11.64 22.79
N ILE A 145 3.11 -10.60 22.88
CA ILE A 145 4.57 -10.68 22.84
C ILE A 145 5.12 -10.10 24.14
N SER A 146 5.61 -10.99 25.00
CA SER A 146 6.31 -10.63 26.23
C SER A 146 7.83 -10.67 26.00
N HIS A 147 8.59 -9.66 26.42
CA HIS A 147 10.05 -9.64 26.24
C HIS A 147 10.79 -9.09 27.47
N SER A 148 12.02 -9.56 27.68
CA SER A 148 12.93 -9.11 28.74
C SER A 148 14.38 -9.14 28.27
N GLY A 149 15.35 -8.83 29.15
CA GLY A 149 16.77 -9.00 28.82
C GLY A 149 17.17 -10.45 28.51
N GLY A 150 16.42 -11.43 29.03
CA GLY A 150 16.72 -12.86 28.90
C GLY A 150 16.08 -13.58 27.70
N GLY A 151 15.13 -12.95 26.99
CA GLY A 151 14.44 -13.60 25.87
C GLY A 151 13.05 -13.03 25.60
N VAL A 152 12.30 -13.74 24.77
CA VAL A 152 10.91 -13.42 24.40
C VAL A 152 9.99 -14.61 24.66
N THR A 153 8.73 -14.32 24.93
CA THR A 153 7.64 -15.29 25.05
C THR A 153 6.49 -14.82 24.17
N VAL A 154 6.06 -15.66 23.24
CA VAL A 154 4.98 -15.38 22.30
C VAL A 154 3.79 -16.27 22.67
N ARG A 155 2.62 -15.67 22.87
CA ARG A 155 1.36 -16.38 23.12
C ARG A 155 0.44 -16.22 21.92
N THR A 156 -0.22 -17.32 21.57
CA THR A 156 -1.21 -17.35 20.50
C THR A 156 -2.63 -17.48 21.04
N GLU A 157 -3.62 -17.16 20.21
CA GLU A 157 -5.05 -17.20 20.52
C GLU A 157 -5.52 -18.61 20.96
N ASP A 158 -4.91 -19.67 20.43
CA ASP A 158 -5.12 -21.06 20.84
C ASP A 158 -4.37 -21.45 22.13
N ALA A 159 -3.98 -20.45 22.93
CA ALA A 159 -3.27 -20.56 24.20
C ALA A 159 -1.88 -21.23 24.15
N LYS A 160 -1.32 -21.49 22.97
CA LYS A 160 0.07 -21.97 22.87
C LYS A 160 1.06 -20.88 23.26
N VAL A 161 2.18 -21.31 23.82
CA VAL A 161 3.25 -20.44 24.29
C VAL A 161 4.57 -20.91 23.70
N TYR A 162 5.27 -19.98 23.06
CA TYR A 162 6.58 -20.19 22.44
C TYR A 162 7.61 -19.32 23.17
N LYS A 163 8.80 -19.88 23.42
CA LYS A 163 9.93 -19.15 24.00
C LYS A 163 11.07 -19.11 23.00
N ALA A 164 11.73 -17.97 22.87
CA ALA A 164 12.86 -17.77 21.98
C ALA A 164 13.80 -16.69 22.51
N ASP A 165 14.97 -16.56 21.89
CA ASP A 165 15.90 -15.47 22.18
C ASP A 165 15.47 -14.13 21.59
N TYR A 166 14.74 -14.16 20.47
CA TYR A 166 14.31 -13.00 19.70
C TYR A 166 12.96 -13.27 19.02
N VAL A 167 12.24 -12.22 18.66
CA VAL A 167 11.04 -12.29 17.80
C VAL A 167 11.17 -11.30 16.65
N MET A 168 10.79 -11.74 15.45
CA MET A 168 10.63 -10.90 14.26
C MET A 168 9.14 -10.72 13.99
N VAL A 169 8.66 -9.48 14.00
CA VAL A 169 7.27 -9.12 13.77
C VAL A 169 7.12 -8.61 12.34
N SER A 170 6.44 -9.40 11.50
CA SER A 170 6.21 -9.09 10.07
C SER A 170 4.75 -8.74 9.75
N THR A 171 3.94 -8.44 10.77
CA THR A 171 2.54 -8.01 10.56
C THR A 171 2.51 -6.63 9.91
N SER A 172 1.42 -6.28 9.24
CA SER A 172 1.24 -4.94 8.67
C SER A 172 1.28 -3.85 9.75
N VAL A 173 1.58 -2.61 9.35
CA VAL A 173 1.49 -1.46 10.27
C VAL A 173 0.06 -1.27 10.78
N GLY A 174 -0.97 -1.57 9.98
CA GLY A 174 -2.36 -1.59 10.42
C GLY A 174 -2.65 -2.57 11.56
N VAL A 175 -2.01 -3.75 11.56
CA VAL A 175 -2.11 -4.69 12.69
C VAL A 175 -1.41 -4.12 13.93
N LEU A 176 -0.26 -3.46 13.76
CA LEU A 176 0.45 -2.79 14.87
C LEU A 176 -0.32 -1.60 15.44
N GLN A 177 -1.16 -0.94 14.63
CA GLN A 177 -2.10 0.12 15.03
C GLN A 177 -3.38 -0.43 15.67
N SER A 178 -3.63 -1.74 15.53
CA SER A 178 -4.75 -2.41 16.19
C SER A 178 -4.39 -2.93 17.58
N ASP A 179 -5.35 -3.54 18.26
CA ASP A 179 -5.18 -4.19 19.55
C ASP A 179 -4.89 -5.70 19.45
N LEU A 180 -4.67 -6.25 18.24
CA LEU A 180 -4.50 -7.69 18.04
C LEU A 180 -3.31 -8.26 18.81
N ILE A 181 -2.17 -7.55 18.87
CA ILE A 181 -0.95 -8.00 19.54
C ILE A 181 -0.65 -7.09 20.74
N GLN A 182 -0.75 -7.66 21.94
CA GLN A 182 -0.34 -6.99 23.16
C GLN A 182 1.17 -7.14 23.41
N PHE A 183 1.90 -6.04 23.49
CA PHE A 183 3.31 -6.05 23.90
C PHE A 183 3.48 -5.88 25.42
N LYS A 184 4.31 -6.73 26.03
CA LYS A 184 4.64 -6.71 27.47
C LYS A 184 6.18 -6.72 27.70
N PRO A 185 6.78 -5.66 28.27
CA PRO A 185 6.17 -4.36 28.58
C PRO A 185 5.62 -3.68 27.31
N ARG A 186 4.76 -2.66 27.50
CA ARG A 186 4.26 -1.86 26.38
C ARG A 186 5.45 -1.30 25.58
N LEU A 187 5.27 -1.19 24.26
CA LEU A 187 6.26 -0.54 23.40
C LEU A 187 6.54 0.88 23.94
N PRO A 188 7.79 1.35 23.88
CA PRO A 188 8.13 2.72 24.27
C PRO A 188 7.28 3.75 23.51
N THR A 189 6.96 4.87 24.17
CA THR A 189 6.11 5.92 23.60
C THR A 189 6.57 6.39 22.22
N TRP A 190 7.89 6.55 22.02
CA TRP A 190 8.44 6.96 20.72
C TRP A 190 8.07 5.97 19.60
N LYS A 191 8.03 4.66 19.88
CA LYS A 191 7.69 3.63 18.89
C LYS A 191 6.20 3.62 18.60
N VAL A 192 5.38 3.75 19.64
CA VAL A 192 3.92 3.81 19.52
C VAL A 192 3.51 5.02 18.68
N LEU A 193 4.06 6.21 18.96
CA LEU A 193 3.75 7.42 18.19
C LEU A 193 4.04 7.25 16.70
N LEU A 194 5.19 6.67 16.35
CA LEU A 194 5.56 6.44 14.95
C LEU A 194 4.66 5.43 14.25
N ILE A 195 4.27 4.35 14.94
CA ILE A 195 3.30 3.38 14.42
C ILE A 195 1.98 4.07 14.06
N TYR A 196 1.51 5.01 14.89
CA TYR A 196 0.24 5.72 14.67
C TYR A 196 0.36 6.97 13.79
N GLN A 197 1.56 7.45 13.52
CA GLN A 197 1.80 8.58 12.61
C GLN A 197 1.93 8.15 11.15
N PHE A 198 2.29 6.88 10.89
CA PHE A 198 2.40 6.35 9.54
C PHE A 198 1.07 5.78 9.08
N ASP A 199 0.75 5.87 7.79
CA ASP A 199 -0.57 5.50 7.30
C ASP A 199 -0.61 4.04 6.83
N MET A 200 -1.71 3.36 7.17
CA MET A 200 -2.11 2.09 6.56
C MET A 200 -3.27 2.37 5.60
N ALA A 201 -2.93 2.51 4.31
CA ALA A 201 -3.91 2.81 3.28
C ALA A 201 -4.75 1.57 2.90
N VAL A 202 -5.84 1.79 2.17
CA VAL A 202 -6.79 0.73 1.78
C VAL A 202 -7.10 0.81 0.29
N TYR A 203 -6.68 -0.20 -0.46
CA TYR A 203 -6.87 -0.33 -1.90
C TYR A 203 -7.81 -1.50 -2.24
N THR A 204 -9.01 -1.21 -2.73
CA THR A 204 -10.02 -2.24 -2.99
C THR A 204 -10.18 -2.50 -4.48
N LYS A 205 -9.83 -3.74 -4.90
CA LYS A 205 -10.03 -4.25 -6.26
C LYS A 205 -11.39 -4.95 -6.38
N ILE A 206 -12.40 -4.25 -6.89
CA ILE A 206 -13.75 -4.82 -7.03
C ILE A 206 -13.85 -5.49 -8.40
N PHE A 207 -13.97 -6.82 -8.40
CA PHE A 207 -14.18 -7.59 -9.63
C PHE A 207 -15.67 -7.80 -9.84
N VAL A 208 -16.15 -7.57 -11.06
CA VAL A 208 -17.58 -7.67 -11.40
C VAL A 208 -17.74 -8.46 -12.69
N LYS A 209 -18.57 -9.50 -12.65
CA LYS A 209 -18.79 -10.44 -13.77
C LYS A 209 -20.12 -10.20 -14.46
N PHE A 210 -20.11 -10.21 -15.79
CA PHE A 210 -21.28 -9.98 -16.64
C PHE A 210 -21.59 -11.17 -17.54
N LEU A 211 -22.84 -11.24 -18.02
CA LEU A 211 -23.27 -12.26 -18.98
C LEU A 211 -22.61 -12.08 -20.36
N ARG A 212 -22.34 -10.83 -20.74
CA ARG A 212 -21.69 -10.45 -22.00
C ARG A 212 -20.89 -9.17 -21.82
N LYS A 213 -19.93 -8.94 -22.72
CA LYS A 213 -19.20 -7.68 -22.81
C LYS A 213 -20.08 -6.61 -23.46
N PHE A 214 -19.97 -5.40 -22.94
CA PHE A 214 -20.61 -4.19 -23.49
C PHE A 214 -19.61 -3.01 -23.57
N TRP A 215 -18.38 -3.22 -23.09
CA TRP A 215 -17.34 -2.19 -23.09
C TRP A 215 -16.43 -2.29 -24.34
N PRO A 216 -15.82 -1.18 -24.78
CA PRO A 216 -14.91 -1.18 -25.91
C PRO A 216 -13.66 -2.05 -25.65
N GLN A 217 -13.24 -2.81 -26.66
CA GLN A 217 -12.01 -3.62 -26.62
C GLN A 217 -10.99 -3.14 -27.67
N GLY A 218 -9.74 -3.60 -27.55
CA GLY A 218 -8.65 -3.32 -28.49
C GLY A 218 -7.55 -2.41 -27.91
N LYS A 219 -6.62 -2.00 -28.78
CA LYS A 219 -5.41 -1.25 -28.38
C LYS A 219 -5.78 0.02 -27.59
N GLY A 220 -5.17 0.18 -26.40
CA GLY A 220 -5.36 1.35 -25.54
C GLY A 220 -6.74 1.43 -24.85
N ARG A 221 -7.46 0.30 -24.75
CA ARG A 221 -8.77 0.23 -24.08
C ARG A 221 -8.75 -0.45 -22.73
N GLU A 222 -7.69 -1.20 -22.40
CA GLU A 222 -7.52 -1.94 -21.14
C GLU A 222 -7.86 -1.08 -19.92
N PHE A 223 -7.36 0.16 -19.87
CA PHE A 223 -7.72 1.14 -18.85
C PHE A 223 -8.70 2.19 -19.36
N PHE A 224 -9.72 2.48 -18.54
CA PHE A 224 -10.60 3.61 -18.75
C PHE A 224 -11.03 4.29 -17.44
N LEU A 225 -11.30 5.58 -17.53
CA LEU A 225 -11.57 6.46 -16.40
C LEU A 225 -12.99 6.99 -16.45
N TYR A 226 -13.63 7.08 -15.29
CA TYR A 226 -14.96 7.66 -15.10
C TYR A 226 -14.86 9.02 -14.39
N ALA A 227 -15.13 10.10 -15.12
CA ALA A 227 -15.06 11.47 -14.60
C ALA A 227 -16.33 11.82 -13.79
N SER A 228 -16.44 11.21 -12.61
CA SER A 228 -17.48 11.53 -11.62
C SER A 228 -17.30 12.94 -11.07
N SER A 229 -18.40 13.60 -10.73
CA SER A 229 -18.37 14.84 -9.93
C SER A 229 -18.00 14.59 -8.46
N ARG A 230 -18.00 13.32 -8.02
CA ARG A 230 -17.53 12.88 -6.71
C ARG A 230 -16.17 12.19 -6.89
N ARG A 231 -15.08 12.83 -6.44
CA ARG A 231 -13.72 12.29 -6.52
C ARG A 231 -13.64 10.89 -5.90
N GLY A 232 -12.94 9.96 -6.56
CA GLY A 232 -12.76 8.57 -6.11
C GLY A 232 -13.97 7.64 -6.29
N TYR A 233 -15.12 8.14 -6.74
CA TYR A 233 -16.33 7.31 -6.92
C TYR A 233 -16.26 6.45 -8.19
N TYR A 234 -15.79 5.21 -8.05
CA TYR A 234 -15.65 4.22 -9.13
C TYR A 234 -14.90 4.78 -10.35
N GLY A 235 -13.75 5.41 -10.11
CA GLY A 235 -13.06 6.26 -11.08
C GLY A 235 -12.14 5.53 -12.06
N VAL A 236 -11.50 4.43 -11.64
CA VAL A 236 -10.48 3.72 -12.44
C VAL A 236 -10.97 2.31 -12.75
N TRP A 237 -11.10 2.02 -14.04
CA TRP A 237 -11.57 0.75 -14.56
C TRP A 237 -10.51 0.07 -15.40
N GLN A 238 -10.48 -1.25 -15.29
CA GLN A 238 -9.63 -2.13 -16.07
C GLN A 238 -10.47 -3.31 -16.59
N PHE A 239 -10.19 -3.75 -17.81
CA PHE A 239 -10.57 -5.09 -18.26
C PHE A 239 -9.32 -5.86 -18.62
N GLU A 240 -9.23 -7.11 -18.18
CA GLU A 240 -8.02 -7.90 -18.38
C GLU A 240 -8.07 -8.63 -19.72
N ALA A 241 -7.21 -8.24 -20.66
CA ALA A 241 -7.03 -8.94 -21.92
C ALA A 241 -6.55 -10.40 -21.73
N GLN A 242 -5.93 -10.66 -20.57
CA GLN A 242 -5.38 -11.94 -20.14
C GLN A 242 -6.50 -12.93 -19.75
N TYR A 243 -7.73 -12.46 -19.53
CA TYR A 243 -8.92 -13.29 -19.28
C TYR A 243 -10.00 -13.04 -20.35
N PRO A 244 -9.73 -13.37 -21.63
CA PRO A 244 -10.52 -12.91 -22.76
C PRO A 244 -11.99 -13.32 -22.70
N ASP A 245 -12.34 -14.48 -22.14
CA ASP A 245 -13.73 -14.98 -22.11
C ASP A 245 -14.39 -14.87 -20.73
N ALA A 246 -13.75 -14.18 -19.77
CA ALA A 246 -14.25 -14.12 -18.40
C ALA A 246 -15.44 -13.17 -18.22
N ASN A 247 -15.60 -12.19 -19.12
CA ASN A 247 -16.58 -11.10 -19.01
C ASN A 247 -16.50 -10.39 -17.64
N VAL A 248 -15.28 -10.12 -17.18
CA VAL A 248 -14.99 -9.45 -15.90
C VAL A 248 -14.47 -8.04 -16.15
N LEU A 249 -14.99 -7.08 -15.38
CA LEU A 249 -14.40 -5.77 -15.18
C LEU A 249 -13.81 -5.69 -13.78
N LEU A 250 -12.71 -4.95 -13.66
CA LEU A 250 -12.14 -4.51 -12.40
C LEU A 250 -12.40 -3.01 -12.26
N VAL A 251 -12.94 -2.60 -11.12
CA VAL A 251 -12.95 -1.20 -10.69
C VAL A 251 -12.20 -1.06 -9.39
N THR A 252 -11.31 -0.08 -9.32
CA THR A 252 -10.53 0.21 -8.12
C THR A 252 -11.13 1.41 -7.39
N VAL A 253 -11.25 1.27 -6.08
CA VAL A 253 -11.51 2.36 -5.12
C VAL A 253 -10.48 2.32 -4.00
N THR A 254 -10.28 3.46 -3.34
CA THR A 254 -9.28 3.62 -2.28
C THR A 254 -9.83 4.41 -1.10
N ASP A 255 -9.08 4.43 0.01
CA ASP A 255 -9.31 5.29 1.18
C ASP A 255 -10.77 5.32 1.70
N GLU A 256 -11.43 6.49 1.72
CA GLU A 256 -12.80 6.68 2.21
C GLU A 256 -13.82 5.77 1.49
N GLU A 257 -13.69 5.60 0.17
CA GLU A 257 -14.59 4.75 -0.60
C GLU A 257 -14.38 3.27 -0.31
N SER A 258 -13.13 2.83 -0.13
CA SER A 258 -12.82 1.47 0.32
C SER A 258 -13.52 1.17 1.66
N ARG A 259 -13.34 2.03 2.67
CA ARG A 259 -13.94 1.80 4.00
C ARG A 259 -15.47 1.77 3.94
N ARG A 260 -16.10 2.67 3.17
CA ARG A 260 -17.55 2.67 2.95
C ARG A 260 -18.02 1.36 2.31
N ILE A 261 -17.33 0.91 1.26
CA ILE A 261 -17.71 -0.26 0.47
C ILE A 261 -17.50 -1.57 1.26
N GLU A 262 -16.43 -1.67 2.06
CA GLU A 262 -16.24 -2.85 2.90
C GLU A 262 -17.36 -3.03 3.94
N GLN A 263 -17.97 -1.92 4.39
CA GLN A 263 -19.03 -1.92 5.41
C GLN A 263 -20.44 -2.15 4.85
N GLN A 264 -20.62 -2.15 3.53
CA GLN A 264 -21.91 -2.41 2.90
C GLN A 264 -21.98 -3.84 2.34
N PRO A 265 -23.19 -4.41 2.17
CA PRO A 265 -23.38 -5.68 1.49
C PRO A 265 -22.98 -5.62 0.01
N ASP A 266 -22.43 -6.72 -0.51
CA ASP A 266 -21.96 -6.83 -1.90
C ASP A 266 -23.03 -6.50 -2.94
N ASN A 267 -24.31 -6.81 -2.68
CA ASN A 267 -25.40 -6.49 -3.60
C ASN A 267 -25.62 -4.98 -3.77
N GLN A 268 -25.35 -4.18 -2.75
CA GLN A 268 -25.45 -2.73 -2.83
C GLN A 268 -24.29 -2.14 -3.63
N THR A 269 -23.06 -2.59 -3.39
CA THR A 269 -21.89 -2.22 -4.21
C THR A 269 -22.10 -2.61 -5.67
N LYS A 270 -22.61 -3.83 -5.91
CA LYS A 270 -22.93 -4.32 -7.26
C LYS A 270 -23.96 -3.43 -7.97
N ALA A 271 -24.99 -2.96 -7.27
CA ALA A 271 -25.98 -2.05 -7.82
C ALA A 271 -25.38 -0.68 -8.19
N GLU A 272 -24.55 -0.11 -7.30
CA GLU A 272 -23.85 1.17 -7.56
C GLU A 272 -22.92 1.08 -8.78
N VAL A 273 -22.15 -0.01 -8.90
CA VAL A 273 -21.27 -0.28 -10.05
C VAL A 273 -22.07 -0.36 -11.34
N VAL A 274 -23.17 -1.11 -11.38
CA VAL A 274 -24.00 -1.25 -12.58
C VAL A 274 -24.66 0.08 -12.97
N GLU A 275 -25.08 0.90 -12.00
CA GLU A 275 -25.60 2.24 -12.25
C GLU A 275 -24.55 3.16 -12.90
N VAL A 276 -23.31 3.13 -12.40
CA VAL A 276 -22.19 3.87 -13.01
C VAL A 276 -21.94 3.39 -14.43
N LEU A 277 -21.90 2.09 -14.68
CA LEU A 277 -21.66 1.53 -16.02
C LEU A 277 -22.78 1.89 -17.01
N ARG A 278 -24.05 1.84 -16.60
CA ARG A 278 -25.19 2.31 -17.41
C ARG A 278 -25.05 3.79 -17.77
N SER A 279 -24.54 4.59 -16.84
CA SER A 279 -24.29 6.02 -17.08
C SER A 279 -23.10 6.25 -18.02
N MET A 280 -22.06 5.43 -17.96
CA MET A 280 -20.90 5.48 -18.85
C MET A 280 -21.22 5.04 -20.28
N PHE A 281 -22.12 4.07 -20.45
CA PHE A 281 -22.46 3.46 -21.73
C PHE A 281 -23.96 3.58 -22.03
N PRO A 282 -24.52 4.80 -22.17
CA PRO A 282 -25.96 5.01 -22.31
C PRO A 282 -26.55 4.48 -23.64
N GLY A 283 -25.70 4.18 -24.63
CA GLY A 283 -26.11 3.58 -25.90
C GLY A 283 -26.05 2.05 -25.93
N GLU A 284 -25.58 1.43 -24.85
CA GLU A 284 -25.44 -0.02 -24.74
C GLU A 284 -26.50 -0.60 -23.79
N ASP A 285 -26.99 -1.80 -24.09
CA ASP A 285 -27.79 -2.58 -23.14
C ASP A 285 -26.83 -3.19 -22.10
N VAL A 286 -26.58 -2.47 -21.00
CA VAL A 286 -25.68 -2.92 -19.92
C VAL A 286 -26.43 -3.91 -19.00
N PRO A 287 -26.08 -5.22 -19.02
CA PRO A 287 -26.75 -6.22 -18.20
C PRO A 287 -26.43 -6.03 -16.72
N ASP A 288 -27.29 -6.58 -15.85
CA ASP A 288 -26.94 -6.71 -14.45
C ASP A 288 -25.71 -7.62 -14.28
N ALA A 289 -24.92 -7.33 -13.25
CA ALA A 289 -23.78 -8.15 -12.87
C ALA A 289 -24.24 -9.49 -12.26
N THR A 290 -23.75 -10.57 -12.87
CA THR A 290 -24.00 -11.95 -12.44
C THR A 290 -23.28 -12.29 -11.15
N ASP A 291 -22.10 -11.69 -10.92
CA ASP A 291 -21.29 -11.94 -9.73
C ASP A 291 -20.41 -10.73 -9.38
N THR A 292 -19.96 -10.65 -8.13
CA THR A 292 -19.06 -9.60 -7.64
C THR A 292 -18.13 -10.15 -6.57
N LEU A 293 -16.89 -9.66 -6.56
CA LEU A 293 -15.93 -9.89 -5.47
C LEU A 293 -15.46 -8.54 -4.94
N VAL A 294 -15.70 -8.31 -3.65
CA VAL A 294 -15.23 -7.13 -2.92
C VAL A 294 -14.24 -7.60 -1.85
N PRO A 295 -12.92 -7.50 -2.08
CA PRO A 295 -11.91 -7.77 -1.05
C PRO A 295 -12.10 -6.82 0.15
N ARG A 296 -12.02 -7.34 1.37
CA ARG A 296 -12.24 -6.56 2.61
C ARG A 296 -11.00 -6.51 3.51
N TRP A 297 -9.93 -5.94 2.97
CA TRP A 297 -8.60 -5.92 3.59
C TRP A 297 -8.53 -5.05 4.85
N TRP A 298 -9.29 -3.95 4.90
CA TRP A 298 -9.36 -3.09 6.09
C TRP A 298 -10.11 -3.75 7.24
N SER A 299 -11.18 -4.47 6.93
CA SER A 299 -12.00 -5.21 7.90
C SER A 299 -11.28 -6.46 8.42
N ASP A 300 -10.40 -7.07 7.63
CA ASP A 300 -9.62 -8.23 8.06
C ASP A 300 -8.64 -7.87 9.17
N ARG A 301 -8.80 -8.52 10.33
CA ARG A 301 -7.99 -8.29 11.53
C ARG A 301 -6.50 -8.62 11.34
N PHE A 302 -6.12 -9.38 10.32
CA PHE A 302 -4.73 -9.74 10.04
C PHE A 302 -4.01 -8.80 9.07
N TYR A 303 -4.72 -7.83 8.49
CA TYR A 303 -4.16 -6.88 7.54
C TYR A 303 -4.47 -5.43 7.92
N ARG A 304 -5.73 -5.13 8.26
CA ARG A 304 -6.19 -3.78 8.64
C ARG A 304 -5.90 -2.70 7.58
N GLY A 305 -5.83 -3.10 6.32
CA GLY A 305 -5.52 -2.27 5.16
C GLY A 305 -4.76 -3.09 4.11
N THR A 306 -4.22 -2.44 3.08
CA THR A 306 -3.47 -3.10 2.00
C THR A 306 -1.96 -2.87 2.03
N CYS A 307 -1.55 -1.61 2.14
CA CYS A 307 -0.15 -1.19 2.06
C CYS A 307 0.04 0.09 2.88
N SER A 308 1.27 0.38 3.28
CA SER A 308 1.55 1.67 3.91
C SER A 308 1.71 2.78 2.88
N ASN A 309 1.41 4.02 3.30
CA ASN A 309 1.67 5.25 2.56
C ASN A 309 2.47 6.21 3.45
N TRP A 310 3.20 7.14 2.83
CA TRP A 310 4.03 8.09 3.55
C TRP A 310 3.30 9.44 3.75
N PRO A 311 2.76 9.72 4.94
CA PRO A 311 2.04 10.97 5.18
C PRO A 311 2.97 12.17 5.34
N ILE A 312 2.46 13.35 4.97
CA ILE A 312 3.07 14.62 5.33
C ILE A 312 3.21 14.72 6.85
N GLY A 313 4.39 15.12 7.31
CA GLY A 313 4.69 15.31 8.73
C GLY A 313 5.52 14.19 9.35
N VAL A 314 5.68 13.05 8.66
CA VAL A 314 6.67 12.03 9.02
C VAL A 314 7.92 12.24 8.18
N ASN A 315 9.02 12.68 8.80
CA ASN A 315 10.30 12.80 8.09
C ASN A 315 11.07 11.48 8.04
N ARG A 316 12.17 11.47 7.30
CA ARG A 316 13.05 10.30 7.17
C ARG A 316 13.57 9.78 8.51
N TYR A 317 13.91 10.67 9.44
CA TYR A 317 14.38 10.26 10.77
C TYR A 317 13.31 9.50 11.55
N GLU A 318 12.07 9.98 11.54
CA GLU A 318 10.91 9.32 12.17
C GLU A 318 10.58 7.99 11.49
N TYR A 319 10.64 7.94 10.16
CA TYR A 319 10.47 6.69 9.41
C TYR A 319 11.59 5.68 9.71
N ASP A 320 12.85 6.12 9.78
CA ASP A 320 13.95 5.25 10.18
C ASP A 320 13.77 4.74 11.61
N LEU A 321 13.21 5.53 12.53
CA LEU A 321 12.83 5.04 13.86
C LEU A 321 11.66 4.01 13.83
N LEU A 322 10.79 4.08 12.83
CA LEU A 322 9.79 3.05 12.57
C LEU A 322 10.45 1.76 12.07
N ARG A 323 11.48 1.86 11.21
CA ARG A 323 12.24 0.73 10.66
C ARG A 323 13.16 0.07 11.68
N VAL A 324 13.94 0.88 12.39
CA VAL A 324 15.02 0.49 13.31
C VAL A 324 14.97 1.35 14.57
N HIS A 325 15.61 0.91 15.65
CA HIS A 325 15.12 1.25 16.98
C HIS A 325 15.71 2.53 17.60
N ARG A 326 15.37 2.87 18.85
CA ARG A 326 16.08 3.84 19.70
C ARG A 326 16.00 3.43 21.16
N THR A 327 17.15 3.35 21.84
CA THR A 327 17.21 3.39 23.30
C THR A 327 17.63 4.80 23.74
N PRO A 328 16.77 5.54 24.45
CA PRO A 328 17.13 6.84 25.00
C PRO A 328 17.88 6.62 26.30
N ASN A 329 19.16 6.26 26.22
CA ASN A 329 20.09 6.66 27.26
C ASN A 329 21.45 6.92 26.64
N LEU A 330 21.91 8.12 26.97
CA LEU A 330 23.01 8.89 26.42
C LEU A 330 24.29 8.05 26.36
N SER A 331 25.03 8.18 25.26
CA SER A 331 26.40 7.73 24.94
C SER A 331 26.65 6.40 24.19
N ILE A 332 25.70 5.46 24.05
CA ILE A 332 26.08 4.06 23.69
C ILE A 332 25.02 3.35 22.80
N GLY A 333 24.85 3.76 21.53
CA GLY A 333 24.24 3.00 20.41
C GLY A 333 22.79 2.49 20.51
N ILE A 334 22.23 2.09 19.37
CA ILE A 334 20.79 1.85 19.19
C ILE A 334 20.46 0.35 19.23
N ALA A 335 19.77 -0.15 20.24
CA ALA A 335 19.29 -1.54 20.27
C ALA A 335 17.78 -1.64 19.99
N PRO A 336 17.26 -2.84 19.62
CA PRO A 336 15.85 -3.12 19.48
C PRO A 336 14.98 -2.67 20.67
N VAL A 337 13.64 -2.76 20.57
CA VAL A 337 12.80 -2.77 21.77
C VAL A 337 13.11 -4.08 22.50
N GLY A 338 14.22 -4.08 23.25
CA GLY A 338 14.89 -5.27 23.75
C GLY A 338 15.27 -6.26 22.65
N ARG A 339 14.41 -7.26 22.46
CA ARG A 339 14.61 -8.44 21.59
C ARG A 339 13.51 -8.58 20.53
N VAL A 340 12.73 -7.52 20.33
CA VAL A 340 11.62 -7.43 19.36
C VAL A 340 12.08 -6.66 18.13
N TYR A 341 12.14 -7.35 17.00
CA TYR A 341 12.49 -6.80 15.69
C TYR A 341 11.24 -6.69 14.81
N PHE A 342 11.27 -5.76 13.86
CA PHE A 342 10.17 -5.49 12.93
C PHE A 342 10.65 -5.66 11.50
N THR A 343 9.78 -6.14 10.63
CA THR A 343 9.98 -6.26 9.19
C THR A 343 8.64 -6.13 8.47
N GLY A 344 8.64 -6.05 7.15
CA GLY A 344 7.45 -5.80 6.33
C GLY A 344 7.65 -4.63 5.38
N GLU A 345 6.71 -4.39 4.47
CA GLU A 345 6.84 -3.29 3.50
C GLU A 345 6.99 -1.93 4.19
N HIS A 346 6.28 -1.69 5.31
CA HIS A 346 6.39 -0.48 6.15
C HIS A 346 7.73 -0.29 6.86
N THR A 347 8.66 -1.24 6.75
CA THR A 347 10.04 -1.09 7.22
C THR A 347 11.07 -1.02 6.09
N SER A 348 10.63 -1.05 4.82
CA SER A 348 11.50 -0.93 3.66
C SER A 348 12.11 0.45 3.57
N GLU A 349 13.39 0.55 3.22
CA GLU A 349 14.10 1.84 3.20
C GLU A 349 13.52 2.87 2.23
N HIS A 350 13.21 2.38 1.03
CA HIS A 350 12.86 3.22 -0.11
C HIS A 350 11.59 2.72 -0.80
N TYR A 351 11.10 1.52 -0.47
CA TYR A 351 10.09 0.82 -1.27
C TYR A 351 8.89 0.36 -0.42
N ASN A 352 8.47 1.17 0.55
CA ASN A 352 7.22 0.89 1.27
C ASN A 352 6.03 0.86 0.29
N GLY A 353 5.02 0.07 0.61
CA GLY A 353 3.87 -0.20 -0.23
C GLY A 353 4.04 -1.32 -1.27
N TYR A 354 5.27 -1.81 -1.50
CA TYR A 354 5.55 -2.78 -2.57
C TYR A 354 5.97 -4.18 -2.11
N VAL A 355 5.77 -5.16 -3.00
CA VAL A 355 6.21 -6.55 -2.82
C VAL A 355 7.73 -6.66 -2.70
N HIS A 356 8.50 -5.99 -3.57
CA HIS A 356 9.96 -5.97 -3.47
C HIS A 356 10.44 -5.27 -2.20
N GLY A 357 9.70 -4.26 -1.72
CA GLY A 357 9.96 -3.63 -0.43
C GLY A 357 9.85 -4.59 0.74
N ALA A 358 8.79 -5.41 0.78
CA ALA A 358 8.63 -6.46 1.79
C ALA A 358 9.71 -7.55 1.70
N TYR A 359 10.11 -7.92 0.48
CA TYR A 359 11.19 -8.89 0.26
C TYR A 359 12.54 -8.38 0.78
N LEU A 360 12.92 -7.16 0.40
CA LEU A 360 14.19 -6.54 0.80
C LEU A 360 14.23 -6.24 2.30
N SER A 361 13.14 -5.74 2.88
CA SER A 361 13.09 -5.46 4.32
C SER A 361 13.15 -6.74 5.17
N GLY A 362 12.73 -7.89 4.62
CA GLY A 362 12.95 -9.20 5.22
C GLY A 362 14.43 -9.53 5.36
N ILE A 363 15.22 -9.26 4.32
CA ILE A 363 16.67 -9.45 4.30
C ILE A 363 17.33 -8.47 5.27
N ASP A 364 17.00 -7.17 5.19
CA ASP A 364 17.60 -6.13 6.02
C ASP A 364 17.39 -6.40 7.50
N SER A 365 16.14 -6.67 7.91
CA SER A 365 15.83 -6.94 9.32
C SER A 365 16.48 -8.24 9.82
N ALA A 366 16.60 -9.26 8.96
CA ALA A 366 17.33 -10.48 9.28
C ALA A 366 18.82 -10.20 9.50
N ASP A 367 19.45 -9.40 8.65
CA ASP A 367 20.86 -9.03 8.76
C ASP A 367 21.16 -8.21 10.02
N ILE A 368 20.27 -7.27 10.40
CA ILE A 368 20.38 -6.53 11.65
C ILE A 368 20.31 -7.50 12.85
N LEU A 369 19.37 -8.44 12.83
CA LEU A 369 19.25 -9.45 13.90
C LEU A 369 20.49 -10.36 13.94
N ILE A 370 20.98 -10.84 12.79
CA ILE A 370 22.17 -11.70 12.68
C ILE A 370 23.40 -11.00 13.25
N LYS A 371 23.64 -9.73 12.90
CA LYS A 371 24.76 -8.93 13.45
C LYS A 371 24.67 -8.82 14.98
N CYS A 372 23.48 -8.65 15.54
CA CYS A 372 23.29 -8.63 16.98
C CYS A 372 23.52 -10.01 17.63
N ALA A 373 22.86 -11.06 17.11
CA ALA A 373 22.87 -12.39 17.70
C ALA A 373 24.24 -13.07 17.60
N GLN A 374 24.89 -12.98 16.43
CA GLN A 374 26.16 -13.66 16.16
C GLN A 374 27.38 -12.80 16.48
N LYS A 375 27.37 -11.51 16.12
CA LYS A 375 28.53 -10.62 16.28
C LYS A 375 28.46 -9.73 17.53
N ARG A 376 27.39 -9.82 18.33
CA ARG A 376 27.13 -8.96 19.51
C ARG A 376 27.12 -7.46 19.18
N MET A 377 26.93 -7.11 17.91
CA MET A 377 26.81 -5.74 17.43
C MET A 377 25.34 -5.37 17.30
N CYS A 378 24.70 -5.16 18.45
CA CYS A 378 23.27 -4.86 18.53
C CYS A 378 22.96 -3.37 18.40
N LYS A 379 23.98 -2.54 18.10
CA LYS A 379 23.85 -1.09 17.95
C LYS A 379 23.68 -0.72 16.48
N TYR A 380 22.54 -0.13 16.16
CA TYR A 380 22.31 0.56 14.90
C TYR A 380 22.72 2.03 15.03
N HIS A 381 22.88 2.74 13.93
CA HIS A 381 23.03 4.20 13.94
C HIS A 381 22.01 4.76 12.96
N ILE A 382 21.11 5.59 13.47
CA ILE A 382 20.24 6.43 12.66
C ILE A 382 20.91 7.81 12.73
N PRO A 383 21.23 8.44 11.59
CA PRO A 383 21.67 9.83 11.57
C PRO A 383 20.73 10.72 12.39
N GLY A 384 21.25 11.77 13.03
CA GLY A 384 20.40 12.71 13.75
C GLY A 384 19.35 13.34 12.85
N LYS A 385 18.23 13.80 13.43
CA LYS A 385 17.12 14.44 12.70
C LYS A 385 17.54 15.65 11.84
N PHE A 386 18.67 16.26 12.17
CA PHE A 386 19.21 17.44 11.49
C PHE A 386 20.62 17.20 10.92
N ASP A 387 21.10 15.95 10.94
CA ASP A 387 22.43 15.58 10.44
C ASP A 387 22.44 15.41 8.92
#